data_AF-I0AKH1-F1
#
_entry.id   AF-I0AKH1-F1
#
_cell.length_a   1.000
_cell.length_b   1.000
_cell.length_c   1.000
_cell.angle_alpha   90.00
_cell.angle_beta   90.00
_cell.angle_gamma   90.00
#
_symmetry.space_group_name_H-M   'P 1'
#
loop_
_entity.id
_entity.type
_entity.pdbx_description
1 polymer ?
#
loop_
_entity_poly.entity_id
_entity_poly.type
_entity_poly.pdbx_seq_one_letter_code
_entity_poly.pdbx_strand_id
1 'polypeptide(L)' 'MSKTYIGFDGQYEIDEQGKIVHKLIDQFGRVTGITRVYRSVKKIPNLFDREKIEYLIQLMNIYKITGRV' A
#
# COMPACT_ATOMS: atom_id res chain seq x y z
N MET A 1 1.52 5.59 -12.15
CA MET A 1 0.29 5.90 -11.38
C MET A 1 0.39 5.26 -10.00
N SER A 2 0.24 6.03 -8.92
CA SER A 2 0.17 5.48 -7.57
C SER A 2 -1.26 5.03 -7.24
N LYS A 3 -1.42 3.84 -6.65
CA LYS A 3 -2.71 3.38 -6.09
C LYS A 3 -2.75 3.62 -4.60
N THR A 4 -3.90 4.03 -4.10
CA THR A 4 -4.14 4.27 -2.67
C THR A 4 -4.97 3.13 -2.09
N TYR A 5 -4.51 2.55 -0.99
CA TYR A 5 -5.24 1.59 -0.17
C TYR A 5 -5.42 2.17 1.24
N ILE A 6 -6.63 2.11 1.79
CA ILE A 6 -6.91 2.53 3.16
C ILE A 6 -7.00 1.26 4.00
N GLY A 7 -5.98 1.05 4.82
CA GLY A 7 -5.87 -0.06 5.74
C GLY A 7 -6.27 0.30 7.16
N PHE A 8 -6.11 -0.65 8.07
CA PHE A 8 -6.48 -0.48 9.47
C PHE A 8 -5.56 0.52 10.17
N ASP A 9 -4.25 0.46 9.90
CA ASP A 9 -3.25 1.36 10.49
C ASP A 9 -3.06 2.66 9.70
N GLY A 10 -3.86 2.87 8.64
CA GLY A 10 -3.87 4.10 7.87
C GLY A 10 -3.75 3.92 6.36
N GLN A 11 -3.30 4.97 5.71
CA GLN A 11 -3.32 5.08 4.25
C GLN A 11 -2.00 4.58 3.66
N TYR A 12 -2.08 3.72 2.66
CA TYR A 12 -0.94 3.19 1.93
C TYR A 12 -1.00 3.67 0.47
N GLU A 13 0.04 4.36 0.04
CA GLU A 13 0.27 4.71 -1.35
C GLU A 13 1.28 3.73 -1.94
N ILE A 14 0.88 3.03 -2.99
CA ILE A 14 1.66 1.98 -3.63
C ILE A 14 2.00 2.46 -5.04
N ASP A 15 3.28 2.57 -5.32
CA ASP A 15 3.78 2.93 -6.64
C ASP A 15 3.91 1.68 -7.53
N GLU A 16 3.94 1.90 -8.84
CA GLU A 16 4.12 0.89 -9.87
C GLU A 16 5.40 0.06 -9.74
N GLN A 17 6.39 0.57 -9.03
CA GLN A 17 7.66 -0.10 -8.73
C GLN A 17 7.59 -0.94 -7.43
N GLY A 18 6.43 -1.00 -6.76
CA GLY A 18 6.26 -1.73 -5.50
C GLY A 18 6.77 -0.98 -4.26
N LYS A 19 7.09 0.31 -4.38
CA LYS A 19 7.38 1.19 -3.23
C LYS A 19 6.07 1.49 -2.51
N ILE A 20 6.06 1.33 -1.19
CA ILE A 20 4.87 1.51 -0.36
C ILE A 20 5.13 2.64 0.63
N VAL A 21 4.28 3.66 0.62
CA VAL A 21 4.32 4.81 1.51
C VAL A 21 3.10 4.71 2.42
N HIS A 22 3.34 4.45 3.70
CA HIS A 22 2.30 4.32 4.73
C HIS A 22 2.21 5.61 5.53
N LYS A 23 1.08 6.30 5.41
CA LYS A 23 0.71 7.46 6.21
C LYS A 23 -0.18 6.97 7.34
N LEU A 24 0.31 7.07 8.58
CA LEU A 24 -0.46 6.67 9.75
C LEU A 24 -1.60 7.64 10.00
N ILE A 25 -2.78 7.10 10.26
CA ILE A 25 -3.95 7.87 10.71
C ILE A 25 -4.10 7.76 12.22
N ASP A 26 -4.61 8.82 12.83
CA ASP A 26 -5.00 8.80 14.23
C ASP A 26 -6.39 8.15 14.40
N GLN A 27 -6.83 8.07 15.66
CA GLN A 27 -8.11 7.49 16.05
C GLN A 27 -9.32 8.26 15.50
N PHE A 28 -9.11 9.50 15.03
CA PHE A 28 -10.11 10.37 14.43
C PHE A 28 -10.01 10.40 12.90
N GLY A 29 -9.19 9.50 12.30
CA GLY A 29 -8.99 9.39 10.87
C GLY A 29 -8.12 10.49 10.26
N ARG A 30 -7.42 11.30 11.08
CA ARG A 30 -6.53 12.37 10.60
C ARG A 30 -5.13 11.83 10.39
N VAL A 31 -4.45 12.30 9.35
CA VAL A 31 -3.05 11.92 9.09
C VAL A 31 -2.16 12.50 10.18
N THR A 32 -1.46 11.63 10.91
CA THR A 32 -0.59 11.97 12.05
C THR A 32 0.71 12.70 11.67
N GLY A 33 0.97 12.87 10.36
CA GLY A 33 2.24 13.36 9.81
C GLY A 33 3.35 12.30 9.78
N ILE A 34 3.17 11.16 10.47
CA ILE A 34 4.13 10.06 10.46
C ILE A 34 3.97 9.28 9.16
N THR A 35 5.02 9.26 8.37
CA THR A 35 5.08 8.51 7.11
C THR A 35 6.18 7.45 7.19
N ARG A 36 5.83 6.19 6.94
CA ARG A 36 6.77 5.07 6.85
C ARG A 36 6.90 4.63 5.41
N VAL A 37 8.12 4.41 4.94
CA VAL A 37 8.37 3.93 3.59
C VAL A 37 8.88 2.50 3.66
N TYR A 38 8.15 1.59 3.02
CA TYR A 38 8.52 0.20 2.92
C TYR A 38 8.98 -0.11 1.48
N ARG A 39 10.17 -0.73 1.37
CA ARG A 39 10.67 -1.27 0.10
C ARG A 39 10.04 -2.62 -0.28
N SER A 40 9.28 -3.22 0.62
CA SER A 40 8.64 -4.52 0.42
C SER A 40 7.44 -4.66 1.36
N VAL A 41 6.37 -5.30 0.88
CA VAL A 41 5.14 -5.60 1.64
C VAL A 41 5.45 -6.40 2.90
N LYS A 42 6.45 -7.29 2.86
CA LYS A 42 6.86 -8.14 3.99
C LYS A 42 7.30 -7.34 5.23
N LYS A 43 7.65 -6.06 5.07
CA LYS A 43 8.06 -5.16 6.16
C LYS A 43 6.89 -4.45 6.85
N ILE A 44 5.67 -4.59 6.34
CA ILE A 44 4.47 -4.02 6.96
C ILE A 44 4.13 -4.85 8.20
N PRO A 45 4.13 -4.27 9.42
CA PRO A 45 3.99 -5.04 10.65
C PRO A 45 2.61 -5.68 10.81
N ASN A 46 1.56 -4.99 10.38
CA ASN A 46 0.19 -5.48 10.45
C ASN A 46 -0.07 -6.55 9.39
N LEU A 47 -0.46 -7.74 9.82
CA LEU A 47 -0.68 -8.89 8.95
C LEU A 47 -1.85 -8.68 7.98
N PHE A 48 -2.95 -8.11 8.46
CA PHE A 48 -4.13 -7.88 7.62
C PHE A 48 -3.84 -6.88 6.50
N ASP A 49 -3.18 -5.77 6.84
CA ASP A 49 -2.81 -4.78 5.84
C ASP A 49 -1.75 -5.32 4.88
N ARG A 50 -0.80 -6.13 5.38
CA ARG A 50 0.21 -6.81 4.56
C ARG A 50 -0.43 -7.69 3.49
N GLU A 51 -1.33 -8.59 3.87
CA GLU A 51 -1.97 -9.54 2.95
C GLU A 51 -2.78 -8.82 1.86
N LYS A 52 -3.57 -7.80 2.24
CA LYS A 52 -4.37 -7.04 1.28
C LYS A 52 -3.51 -6.23 0.31
N ILE A 53 -2.42 -5.63 0.78
CA ILE A 53 -1.48 -4.89 -0.07
C ILE A 53 -0.74 -5.83 -1.02
N GLU A 54 -0.36 -7.03 -0.55
CA GLU A 54 0.25 -8.05 -1.40
C GLU A 54 -0.70 -8.48 -2.53
N TYR A 55 -1.96 -8.75 -2.19
CA TYR A 55 -2.99 -9.07 -3.18
C TYR A 55 -3.22 -7.93 -4.18
N LEU A 56 -3.25 -6.67 -3.70
CA LEU A 56 -3.40 -5.50 -4.56
C LEU A 56 -2.23 -5.39 -5.56
N ILE A 57 -1.00 -5.61 -5.11
CA ILE A 57 0.20 -5.58 -5.97
C ILE A 57 0.15 -6.70 -7.01
N GLN A 58 -0.27 -7.91 -6.63
CA GLN A 58 -0.47 -9.01 -7.56
C GLN A 58 -1.49 -8.66 -8.65
N LEU A 59 -2.64 -8.09 -8.28
CA LEU A 59 -3.62 -7.60 -9.24
C LEU A 59 -3.03 -6.52 -10.15
N MET A 60 -2.32 -5.53 -9.60
CA MET A 60 -1.67 -4.49 -10.40
C MET A 60 -0.70 -5.06 -11.44
N ASN A 61 0.07 -6.09 -11.07
CA ASN A 61 0.98 -6.75 -11.99
C ASN A 61 0.25 -7.52 -13.10
N ILE A 62 -0.87 -8.18 -12.78
CA ILE A 62 -1.72 -8.84 -13.78
C ILE A 62 -2.26 -7.82 -14.78
N TYR A 63 -2.81 -6.70 -14.30
CA TYR A 63 -3.34 -5.64 -15.17
C TYR A 63 -2.27 -4.98 -16.04
N LYS A 64 -1.01 -4.87 -15.56
CA LYS A 64 0.12 -4.41 -16.38
C LYS A 64 0.42 -5.37 -17.54
N ILE A 65 0.27 -6.67 -17.32
CA ILE A 65 0.50 -7.68 -18.36
C ILE A 65 -0.61 -7.62 -19.41
N THR A 66 -1.87 -7.46 -18.99
CA THR A 66 -3.02 -7.43 -19.92
C THR A 66 -3.17 -6.11 -20.68
N GLY A 67 -2.63 -5.00 -20.18
CA GLY A 67 -2.63 -3.70 -20.84
C GLY A 67 -1.51 -3.51 -21.88
N ARG A 68 -0.66 -4.52 -22.07
CA ARG A 68 0.38 -4.55 -23.10
C ARG A 68 -0.19 -5.22 -24.37
N VAL A 69 -1.17 -4.56 -24.98
CA VAL A 69 -1.71 -4.90 -26.31
C VAL A 69 -1.72 -3.63 -27.15
#